data_AF-A0A4Q9BGC7-F1
#
_entry.id   AF-A0A4Q9BGC7-F1
#
_cell.length_a   1.000
_cell.length_b   1.000
_cell.length_c   1.000
_cell.angle_alpha   90.00
_cell.angle_beta   90.00
_cell.angle_gamma   90.00
#
_symmetry.space_group_name_H-M   'P 1'
#
loop_
_entity.id
_entity.type
_entity.pdbx_description
1 polymer ?
#
loop_
_entity_poly.entity_id
_entity_poly.type
_entity_poly.pdbx_seq_one_letter_code
_entity_poly.pdbx_strand_id
1 'polypeptide(L)'
;MKDPNVDEFIQSADKWSAEMAFLRRILLDCLMVETYKWRTPVYMVGTKNIIAISSLKDHCALNFFNGALLQDEENMLIKPGEHTQLGRWMKFNSVEQILAKEELIKAYILEAIEVEKMGLKMEKSTEIPHPEELTAIFDKKPALKTAFDKLTLGRQRAYLRFFTDGKQSETRTSRIEKNEKYILKGIGLTDCICGLTKRKPSCDGSHRAIENFKR
;
A
#
# COMPACT_ATOMS: atom_id res chain seq x y z
N MET A 1 -8.57 24.03 -12.07
CA MET A 1 -9.70 24.46 -11.22
C MET A 1 -9.50 23.83 -9.86
N LYS A 2 -9.74 24.58 -8.78
CA LYS A 2 -9.55 24.08 -7.42
C LYS A 2 -10.79 23.27 -6.98
N ASP A 3 -10.58 22.13 -6.34
CA ASP A 3 -11.62 21.24 -5.78
C ASP A 3 -12.00 21.73 -4.37
N PRO A 4 -13.27 22.08 -4.13
CA PRO A 4 -13.72 22.64 -2.84
C PRO A 4 -13.55 21.66 -1.67
N ASN A 5 -13.56 20.34 -1.92
CA ASN A 5 -13.33 19.36 -0.87
C ASN A 5 -11.86 19.37 -0.39
N VAL A 6 -10.92 19.75 -1.27
CA VAL A 6 -9.52 19.93 -0.91
C VAL A 6 -9.35 21.22 -0.11
N ASP A 7 -10.10 22.28 -0.43
CA ASP A 7 -10.15 23.50 0.39
C ASP A 7 -10.64 23.18 1.81
N GLU A 8 -11.77 22.48 1.94
CA GLU A 8 -12.33 22.07 3.23
C GLU A 8 -11.36 21.19 4.02
N PHE A 9 -10.74 20.19 3.37
CA PHE A 9 -9.77 19.30 4.02
C PHE A 9 -8.58 20.07 4.62
N ILE A 10 -8.04 21.06 3.90
CA ILE A 10 -6.89 21.84 4.37
C ILE A 10 -7.31 22.84 5.46
N GLN A 11 -8.45 23.51 5.29
CA GLN A 11 -8.92 24.54 6.23
C GLN A 11 -9.40 23.96 7.57
N SER A 12 -9.99 22.76 7.54
CA SER A 12 -10.47 22.07 8.75
C SER A 12 -9.38 21.26 9.47
N ALA A 13 -8.15 21.24 8.96
CA ALA A 13 -7.08 20.45 9.53
C ALA A 13 -6.53 21.07 10.84
N ASP A 14 -6.57 20.31 11.93
CA ASP A 14 -6.01 20.71 13.23
C ASP A 14 -4.49 20.96 13.19
N LYS A 15 -3.79 20.32 12.23
CA LYS A 15 -2.34 20.46 12.02
C LYS A 15 -2.01 20.52 10.53
N TRP A 16 -0.88 21.17 10.25
CA TRP A 16 -0.23 21.22 8.93
C TRP A 16 -0.99 21.96 7.83
N SER A 17 -1.99 22.77 8.18
CA SER A 17 -2.84 23.46 7.19
C SER A 17 -2.00 24.34 6.25
N ALA A 18 -1.05 25.11 6.79
CA ALA A 18 -0.18 25.98 6.00
C ALA A 18 0.76 25.17 5.08
N GLU A 19 1.38 24.12 5.62
CA GLU A 19 2.28 23.23 4.89
C GLU A 19 1.55 22.53 3.74
N MET A 20 0.36 21.98 4.00
CA MET A 20 -0.46 21.35 2.98
C MET A 20 -0.92 22.34 1.91
N ALA A 21 -1.23 23.59 2.28
CA ALA A 21 -1.53 24.64 1.31
C ALA A 21 -0.34 24.97 0.40
N PHE A 22 0.88 25.03 0.97
CA PHE A 22 2.11 25.21 0.20
C PHE A 22 2.40 24.04 -0.74
N LEU A 23 2.29 22.80 -0.24
CA LEU A 23 2.45 21.60 -1.06
C LEU A 23 1.44 21.55 -2.21
N ARG A 24 0.17 21.91 -1.93
CA ARG A 24 -0.87 22.02 -2.96
C ARG A 24 -0.51 23.04 -4.03
N ARG A 25 0.01 24.21 -3.65
CA ARG A 25 0.50 25.22 -4.62
C ARG A 25 1.54 24.60 -5.56
N ILE A 26 2.57 23.96 -5.01
CA ILE A 26 3.65 23.36 -5.81
C ILE A 26 3.11 22.32 -6.80
N LEU A 27 2.19 21.44 -6.36
CA LEU A 27 1.59 20.42 -7.23
C LEU A 27 0.76 21.03 -8.37
N LEU A 28 0.03 22.11 -8.10
CA LEU A 28 -0.73 22.83 -9.13
C LEU A 28 0.18 23.60 -10.09
N ASP A 29 1.27 24.18 -9.59
CA ASP A 29 2.31 24.83 -10.42
C ASP A 29 2.98 23.82 -11.37
N CYS A 30 3.07 22.55 -10.96
CA CYS A 30 3.48 21.42 -11.80
C CYS A 30 2.36 20.89 -12.74
N LEU A 31 1.31 21.67 -12.97
CA LEU A 31 0.19 21.37 -13.89
C LEU A 31 -0.59 20.08 -13.57
N MET A 32 -0.55 19.62 -12.32
CA MET A 32 -1.34 18.48 -11.90
C MET A 32 -2.82 18.84 -11.73
N VAL A 33 -3.70 17.90 -12.03
CA VAL A 33 -5.14 18.04 -11.79
C VAL A 33 -5.46 17.51 -10.40
N GLU A 34 -5.96 18.38 -9.53
CA GLU A 34 -6.40 17.96 -8.20
C GLU A 34 -7.81 17.34 -8.21
N THR A 35 -8.02 16.40 -7.29
CA THR A 35 -9.28 15.70 -7.05
C THR A 35 -9.34 15.25 -5.59
N TYR A 36 -10.53 14.97 -5.08
CA TYR A 36 -10.71 14.42 -3.74
C TYR A 36 -11.13 12.94 -3.77
N LYS A 37 -10.25 12.05 -3.32
CA LYS A 37 -10.48 10.59 -3.29
C LYS A 37 -10.05 10.01 -1.96
N TRP A 38 -10.77 9.00 -1.47
CA TRP A 38 -10.43 8.33 -0.21
C TRP A 38 -10.27 9.31 0.97
N ARG A 39 -11.10 10.37 1.00
CA ARG A 39 -11.05 11.46 1.98
C ARG A 39 -9.69 12.18 2.04
N THR A 40 -9.00 12.25 0.91
CA THR A 40 -7.65 12.80 0.82
C THR A 40 -7.51 13.60 -0.49
N PRO A 41 -6.79 14.73 -0.49
CA PRO A 41 -6.38 15.41 -1.72
C PRO A 41 -5.47 14.50 -2.56
N VAL A 42 -5.84 14.30 -3.82
CA VAL A 42 -5.10 13.48 -4.80
C VAL A 42 -4.84 14.31 -6.05
N TYR A 43 -3.65 14.17 -6.62
CA TYR A 43 -3.15 14.92 -7.75
C TYR A 43 -2.82 13.97 -8.89
N MET A 44 -3.34 14.29 -10.07
CA MET A 44 -3.38 13.40 -11.23
C MET A 44 -2.72 14.01 -12.46
N VAL A 45 -2.26 13.14 -13.35
CA VAL A 45 -1.98 13.46 -14.75
C VAL A 45 -2.84 12.55 -15.62
N GLY A 46 -3.67 13.16 -16.48
CA GLY A 46 -4.71 12.44 -17.20
C GLY A 46 -5.68 11.74 -16.23
N THR A 47 -5.77 10.41 -16.30
CA THR A 47 -6.63 9.59 -15.44
C THR A 47 -5.88 8.90 -14.30
N LYS A 48 -4.58 9.19 -14.15
CA LYS A 48 -3.67 8.46 -13.25
C LYS A 48 -3.42 9.26 -11.99
N ASN A 49 -3.58 8.62 -10.84
CA ASN A 49 -3.21 9.20 -9.55
C ASN A 49 -1.69 9.13 -9.39
N ILE A 50 -1.03 10.26 -9.16
CA ILE A 50 0.44 10.32 -9.03
C ILE A 50 0.84 10.59 -7.58
N ILE A 51 0.23 11.61 -6.95
CA ILE A 51 0.58 12.08 -5.62
C ILE A 51 -0.69 12.30 -4.79
N ALA A 52 -0.62 12.10 -3.48
CA ALA A 52 -1.63 12.58 -2.53
C ALA A 52 -0.98 13.40 -1.41
N ILE A 53 -1.74 14.29 -0.78
CA ILE A 53 -1.28 15.01 0.43
C ILE A 53 -1.90 14.34 1.65
N SER A 54 -1.09 14.04 2.67
CA SER A 54 -1.61 13.53 3.95
C SER A 54 -1.20 14.41 5.13
N SER A 55 -2.14 14.58 6.05
CA SER A 55 -1.91 15.08 7.41
C SER A 55 -1.67 13.88 8.32
N LEU A 56 -0.48 13.77 8.91
CA LEU A 56 -0.09 12.70 9.83
C LEU A 56 0.15 13.32 11.23
N LYS A 57 0.29 12.46 12.24
CA LYS A 57 0.38 12.91 13.65
C LYS A 57 1.49 13.95 13.90
N ASP A 58 2.65 13.72 13.28
CA ASP A 58 3.90 14.44 13.54
C ASP A 58 4.47 15.18 12.31
N HIS A 59 3.80 15.11 11.15
CA HIS A 59 4.22 15.73 9.89
C HIS A 59 3.07 15.73 8.88
N CYS A 60 3.18 16.52 7.81
CA CYS A 60 2.46 16.25 6.56
C CYS A 60 3.36 15.55 5.55
N ALA A 61 2.78 14.96 4.50
CA ALA A 61 3.55 14.26 3.48
C ALA A 61 2.97 14.40 2.08
N LEU A 62 3.86 14.41 1.09
CA LEU A 62 3.54 14.00 -0.28
C LEU A 62 3.66 12.47 -0.38
N ASN A 63 2.60 11.85 -0.87
CA ASN A 63 2.51 10.41 -1.06
C ASN A 63 2.64 10.06 -2.54
N PHE A 64 3.85 9.69 -2.97
CA PHE A 64 4.10 9.25 -4.34
C PHE A 64 3.65 7.80 -4.51
N PHE A 65 2.62 7.54 -5.33
CA PHE A 65 2.06 6.19 -5.48
C PHE A 65 3.07 5.21 -6.10
N ASN A 66 3.90 5.70 -7.02
CA ASN A 66 4.99 4.96 -7.67
C ASN A 66 6.38 5.46 -7.24
N GLY A 67 6.50 6.03 -6.03
CA GLY A 67 7.74 6.67 -5.59
C GLY A 67 8.99 5.78 -5.56
N ALA A 68 8.82 4.46 -5.50
CA ALA A 68 9.94 3.50 -5.60
C ALA A 68 10.63 3.47 -6.98
N LEU A 69 10.00 4.05 -8.00
CA LEU A 69 10.53 4.12 -9.36
C LEU A 69 11.31 5.42 -9.61
N LEU A 70 11.31 6.34 -8.63
CA LEU A 70 12.02 7.62 -8.71
C LEU A 70 13.48 7.43 -8.28
N GLN A 71 14.37 8.22 -8.87
CA GLN A 71 15.73 8.37 -8.38
C GLN A 71 15.69 9.18 -7.09
N ASP A 72 16.25 8.63 -6.02
CA ASP A 72 16.23 9.25 -4.69
C ASP A 72 17.64 9.54 -4.17
N GLU A 73 18.46 10.20 -4.99
CA GLU A 73 19.85 10.54 -4.64
C GLU A 73 19.94 11.40 -3.37
N GLU A 74 18.94 12.26 -3.15
CA GLU A 74 18.84 13.16 -1.99
C GLU A 74 18.19 12.50 -0.76
N ASN A 75 17.84 11.20 -0.84
CA ASN A 75 17.24 10.42 0.25
C ASN A 75 16.00 11.09 0.88
N MET A 76 15.16 11.71 0.04
CA MET A 76 13.94 12.41 0.44
C MET A 76 12.73 11.48 0.56
N LEU A 77 12.81 10.27 0.00
CA LEU A 77 11.69 9.34 -0.10
C LEU A 77 11.83 8.19 0.90
N ILE A 78 10.84 8.07 1.78
CA ILE A 78 10.81 6.97 2.75
C ILE A 78 9.63 6.03 2.51
N LYS A 79 9.80 4.77 2.89
CA LYS A 79 8.67 3.81 2.88
C LYS A 79 7.66 4.19 3.97
N PRO A 80 6.35 4.26 3.65
CA PRO A 80 5.28 4.41 4.64
C PRO A 80 5.25 3.28 5.68
N GLY A 81 5.70 2.11 5.29
CA GLY A 81 5.81 0.92 6.12
C GLY A 81 6.71 -0.11 5.45
N GLU A 82 7.21 -1.05 6.25
CA GLU A 82 8.22 -2.03 5.83
C GLU A 82 7.85 -2.79 4.54
N HIS A 83 6.57 -3.16 4.41
CA HIS A 83 6.07 -3.96 3.31
C HIS A 83 5.57 -3.15 2.10
N THR A 84 5.57 -1.82 2.19
CA THR A 84 5.17 -0.96 1.07
C THR A 84 6.16 -1.12 -0.08
N GLN A 85 5.66 -1.55 -1.23
CA GLN A 85 6.49 -1.83 -2.40
C GLN A 85 6.78 -0.53 -3.17
N LEU A 86 5.73 0.08 -3.73
CA LEU A 86 5.83 1.24 -4.61
C LEU A 86 5.74 2.57 -3.88
N GLY A 87 4.80 2.70 -2.95
CA GLY A 87 4.52 3.97 -2.28
C GLY A 87 5.74 4.53 -1.55
N ARG A 88 5.96 5.84 -1.69
CA ARG A 88 6.93 6.60 -0.89
C ARG A 88 6.29 7.85 -0.31
N TRP A 89 6.78 8.26 0.85
CA TRP A 89 6.46 9.51 1.50
C TRP A 89 7.63 10.45 1.43
N MET A 90 7.37 11.70 1.10
CA MET A 90 8.25 12.83 1.34
C MET A 90 7.63 13.67 2.45
N LYS A 91 8.28 13.75 3.61
CA LYS A 91 7.70 14.29 4.84
C LYS A 91 8.16 15.70 5.14
N PHE A 92 7.26 16.51 5.68
CA PHE A 92 7.52 17.89 6.05
C PHE A 92 6.94 18.21 7.41
N ASN A 93 7.66 19.03 8.17
CA ASN A 93 7.27 19.46 9.52
C ASN A 93 7.16 21.00 9.65
N SER A 94 7.41 21.74 8.57
CA SER A 94 7.30 23.20 8.54
C SER A 94 7.23 23.73 7.11
N VAL A 95 6.70 24.95 6.94
CA VAL A 95 6.67 25.66 5.65
C VAL A 95 8.09 26.03 5.21
N GLU A 96 8.97 26.40 6.14
CA GLU A 96 10.36 26.79 5.86
C GLU A 96 11.13 25.62 5.24
N GLN A 97 10.90 24.39 5.72
CA GLN A 97 11.49 23.18 5.14
C GLN A 97 11.00 22.95 3.69
N ILE A 98 9.72 23.21 3.42
CA ILE A 98 9.14 23.07 2.08
C ILE A 98 9.77 24.10 1.14
N LEU A 99 9.82 25.37 1.56
CA LEU A 99 10.39 26.47 0.77
C LEU A 99 11.88 26.25 0.46
N ALA A 100 12.66 25.84 1.46
CA ALA A 100 14.09 25.56 1.29
C ALA A 100 14.38 24.44 0.29
N LYS A 101 13.39 23.56 0.04
CA LYS A 101 13.52 22.41 -0.87
C LYS A 101 12.57 22.49 -2.07
N GLU A 102 11.97 23.64 -2.36
CA GLU A 102 10.89 23.74 -3.35
C GLU A 102 11.30 23.21 -4.74
N GLU A 103 12.48 23.60 -5.22
CA GLU A 103 12.98 23.15 -6.53
C GLU A 103 13.26 21.64 -6.57
N LEU A 104 13.76 21.08 -5.46
CA LEU A 104 13.94 19.64 -5.34
C LEU A 104 12.58 18.93 -5.34
N ILE A 105 11.60 19.42 -4.59
CA ILE A 105 10.24 18.87 -4.56
C ILE A 105 9.63 18.87 -5.97
N LYS A 106 9.78 19.97 -6.72
CA LYS A 106 9.33 20.04 -8.13
C LYS A 106 10.03 19.01 -9.00
N ALA A 107 11.33 18.79 -8.84
CA ALA A 107 12.07 17.78 -9.60
C ALA A 107 11.48 16.37 -9.40
N TYR A 108 11.21 15.95 -8.15
CA TYR A 108 10.56 14.66 -7.86
C TYR A 108 9.14 14.58 -8.43
N ILE A 109 8.37 15.69 -8.39
CA ILE A 109 7.02 15.72 -8.98
C ILE A 109 7.09 15.51 -10.50
N LEU A 110 7.98 16.24 -11.19
CA LEU A 110 8.16 16.14 -12.63
C LEU A 110 8.66 14.74 -13.04
N GLU A 111 9.60 14.17 -12.31
CA GLU A 111 10.06 12.81 -12.53
C GLU A 111 8.90 11.81 -12.35
N ALA A 112 8.08 11.95 -11.31
CA ALA A 112 6.91 11.08 -11.10
C ALA A 112 5.89 11.15 -12.24
N ILE A 113 5.75 12.32 -12.87
CA ILE A 113 4.93 12.48 -14.07
C ILE A 113 5.54 11.73 -15.25
N GLU A 114 6.85 11.86 -15.48
CA GLU A 114 7.55 11.16 -16.57
C GLU A 114 7.55 9.63 -16.39
N VAL A 115 7.75 9.14 -15.16
CA VAL A 115 7.64 7.70 -14.83
C VAL A 115 6.27 7.14 -15.22
N GLU A 116 5.18 7.86 -14.93
CA GLU A 116 3.84 7.41 -15.32
C GLU A 116 3.63 7.49 -16.84
N LYS A 117 4.12 8.55 -17.51
CA LYS A 117 4.04 8.67 -18.99
C LYS A 117 4.79 7.55 -19.70
N MET A 118 5.96 7.15 -19.18
CA MET A 118 6.75 6.03 -19.69
C MET A 118 6.12 4.67 -19.37
N GLY A 119 5.12 4.62 -18.49
CA GLY A 119 4.43 3.39 -18.10
C GLY A 119 5.34 2.41 -17.35
N LEU A 120 6.38 2.93 -16.67
CA LEU A 120 7.32 2.11 -15.91
C LEU A 120 6.58 1.34 -14.82
N LYS A 121 6.97 0.07 -14.66
CA LYS A 121 6.40 -0.84 -13.66
C LYS A 121 7.54 -1.51 -12.93
N MET A 122 7.37 -1.64 -11.62
CA MET A 122 8.26 -2.48 -10.83
C MET A 122 8.05 -3.94 -11.24
N GLU A 123 9.15 -4.63 -11.56
CA GLU A 123 9.12 -6.07 -11.74
C GLU A 123 8.74 -6.73 -10.41
N LYS A 124 7.76 -7.64 -10.46
CA LYS A 124 7.39 -8.40 -9.28
C LYS A 124 8.47 -9.44 -9.06
N SER A 125 9.24 -9.32 -7.98
CA SER A 125 10.16 -10.40 -7.57
C SER A 125 9.41 -11.74 -7.52
N THR A 126 9.83 -12.69 -8.34
CA THR A 126 9.22 -14.02 -8.42
C THR A 126 9.66 -14.92 -7.26
N GLU A 127 10.81 -14.62 -6.66
CA GLU A 127 11.33 -15.39 -5.53
C GLU A 127 10.76 -14.88 -4.22
N ILE A 128 10.01 -15.76 -3.56
CA ILE A 128 9.57 -15.56 -2.19
C ILE A 128 10.25 -16.67 -1.38
N PRO A 129 11.19 -16.35 -0.48
CA PRO A 129 11.87 -17.35 0.30
C PRO A 129 10.85 -18.11 1.16
N HIS A 130 10.95 -19.44 1.15
CA HIS A 130 10.12 -20.30 1.98
C HIS A 130 10.80 -20.44 3.35
N PRO A 131 10.07 -20.29 4.47
CA PRO A 131 10.63 -20.67 5.76
C PRO A 131 10.90 -22.18 5.77
N GLU A 132 11.99 -22.60 6.42
CA GLU A 132 12.43 -24.01 6.43
C GLU A 132 11.31 -24.96 6.88
N GLU A 133 10.47 -24.52 7.83
CA GLU A 133 9.34 -25.31 8.32
C GLU A 133 8.30 -25.59 7.23
N LEU A 134 8.08 -24.64 6.32
CA LEU A 134 7.14 -24.83 5.21
C LEU A 134 7.70 -25.83 4.20
N THR A 135 8.98 -25.74 3.87
CA THR A 135 9.65 -26.71 2.99
C THR A 135 9.58 -28.12 3.58
N ALA A 136 9.90 -28.27 4.87
CA ALA A 136 9.82 -29.56 5.55
C ALA A 136 8.40 -30.15 5.59
N ILE A 137 7.36 -29.29 5.68
CA ILE A 137 5.96 -29.73 5.60
C ILE A 137 5.59 -30.11 4.16
N PHE A 138 6.05 -29.36 3.16
CA PHE A 138 5.81 -29.68 1.75
C PHE A 138 6.40 -31.04 1.34
N ASP A 139 7.59 -31.38 1.83
CA ASP A 139 8.22 -32.68 1.60
C ASP A 139 7.37 -33.82 2.16
N LYS A 140 6.76 -33.61 3.34
CA LYS A 140 5.84 -34.58 3.96
C LYS A 140 4.45 -34.59 3.32
N LYS A 141 4.03 -33.48 2.71
CA LYS A 141 2.67 -33.27 2.17
C LYS A 141 2.70 -32.67 0.76
N PRO A 142 3.00 -33.48 -0.28
CA PRO A 142 3.08 -32.99 -1.66
C PRO A 142 1.80 -32.34 -2.20
N ALA A 143 0.63 -32.79 -1.72
CA ALA A 143 -0.66 -32.19 -2.07
C ALA A 143 -0.79 -30.74 -1.58
N LEU A 144 -0.26 -30.45 -0.39
CA LEU A 144 -0.24 -29.10 0.15
C LEU A 144 0.67 -28.18 -0.65
N LYS A 145 1.86 -28.66 -1.04
CA LYS A 145 2.78 -27.94 -1.93
C LYS A 145 2.08 -27.58 -3.25
N THR A 146 1.47 -28.57 -3.89
CA THR A 146 0.75 -28.38 -5.16
C THR A 146 -0.39 -27.37 -5.03
N ALA A 147 -1.13 -27.41 -3.92
CA ALA A 147 -2.20 -26.44 -3.67
C ALA A 147 -1.66 -25.03 -3.41
N PHE A 148 -0.55 -24.92 -2.68
CA PHE A 148 0.12 -23.66 -2.42
C PHE A 148 0.66 -23.01 -3.70
N ASP A 149 1.34 -23.79 -4.55
CA ASP A 149 1.90 -23.34 -5.83
C ASP A 149 0.81 -22.85 -6.80
N LYS A 150 -0.43 -23.36 -6.68
CA LYS A 150 -1.60 -22.92 -7.45
C LYS A 150 -2.25 -21.62 -6.94
N LEU A 151 -1.90 -21.16 -5.74
CA LEU A 151 -2.39 -19.87 -5.25
C LEU A 151 -1.83 -18.73 -6.11
N THR A 152 -2.56 -17.61 -6.20
CA THR A 152 -2.02 -16.41 -6.85
C THR A 152 -0.79 -15.92 -6.08
N LEU A 153 0.16 -15.30 -6.79
CA LEU A 153 1.41 -14.80 -6.17
C LEU A 153 1.13 -13.90 -4.95
N GLY A 154 0.07 -13.08 -5.00
CA GLY A 154 -0.36 -12.25 -3.87
C GLY A 154 -0.77 -13.06 -2.63
N ARG A 155 -1.49 -14.18 -2.82
CA ARG A 155 -1.89 -15.09 -1.74
C ARG A 155 -0.70 -15.86 -1.18
N GLN A 156 0.21 -16.34 -2.04
CA GLN A 156 1.45 -17.00 -1.61
C GLN A 156 2.28 -16.05 -0.73
N ARG A 157 2.48 -14.80 -1.16
CA ARG A 157 3.20 -13.77 -0.39
C ARG A 157 2.54 -13.49 0.96
N ALA A 158 1.20 -13.41 1.00
CA ALA A 158 0.48 -13.16 2.25
C ALA A 158 0.71 -14.30 3.26
N TYR A 159 0.64 -15.56 2.81
CA TYR A 159 0.95 -16.71 3.66
C TYR A 159 2.41 -16.76 4.08
N LEU A 160 3.35 -16.58 3.16
CA LEU A 160 4.78 -16.61 3.46
C LEU A 160 5.18 -15.55 4.47
N ARG A 161 4.61 -14.34 4.36
CA ARG A 161 4.77 -13.30 5.38
C ARG A 161 4.23 -13.76 6.72
N PHE A 162 2.96 -14.19 6.76
CA PHE A 162 2.33 -14.63 8.01
C PHE A 162 3.08 -15.78 8.68
N PHE A 163 3.66 -16.70 7.91
CA PHE A 163 4.48 -17.78 8.46
C PHE A 163 5.81 -17.24 8.98
N THR A 164 6.53 -16.42 8.19
CA THR A 164 7.85 -15.88 8.53
C THR A 164 7.82 -14.92 9.72
N ASP A 165 6.72 -14.18 9.92
CA ASP A 165 6.50 -13.29 11.07
C ASP A 165 6.52 -14.04 12.42
N GLY A 166 6.43 -15.37 12.43
CA GLY A 166 6.61 -16.19 13.62
C GLY A 166 8.08 -16.26 14.02
N LYS A 167 8.45 -15.61 15.13
CA LYS A 167 9.85 -15.59 15.61
C LYS A 167 10.38 -16.98 15.98
N GLN A 168 9.55 -17.81 16.59
CA GLN A 168 9.89 -19.18 16.99
C GLN A 168 9.47 -20.19 15.92
N SER A 169 10.29 -21.21 15.68
CA SER A 169 10.02 -22.29 14.73
C SER A 169 8.66 -22.96 14.98
N GLU A 170 8.34 -23.28 16.23
CA GLU A 170 7.05 -23.87 16.62
C GLU A 170 5.85 -22.97 16.25
N THR A 171 6.00 -21.65 16.36
CA THR A 171 4.97 -20.70 15.91
C THR A 171 4.79 -20.74 14.40
N ARG A 172 5.88 -20.86 13.63
CA ARG A 172 5.81 -20.98 12.17
C ARG A 172 5.10 -22.27 11.75
N THR A 173 5.51 -23.41 12.31
CA THR A 173 4.89 -24.72 12.09
C THR A 173 3.39 -24.70 12.40
N SER A 174 3.01 -24.23 13.60
CA SER A 174 1.59 -24.20 13.99
C SER A 174 0.76 -23.25 13.12
N ARG A 175 1.32 -22.14 12.62
CA ARG A 175 0.64 -21.27 11.65
C ARG A 175 0.42 -21.97 10.31
N ILE A 176 1.40 -22.72 9.82
CA ILE A 176 1.29 -23.48 8.56
C ILE A 176 0.20 -24.54 8.68
N GLU A 177 0.26 -25.37 9.74
CA GLU A 177 -0.70 -26.45 9.97
C GLU A 177 -2.13 -25.94 10.13
N LYS A 178 -2.33 -24.84 10.88
CA LYS A 178 -3.67 -24.22 11.04
C LYS A 178 -4.26 -23.74 9.71
N ASN A 179 -3.40 -23.37 8.75
CA ASN A 179 -3.83 -22.82 7.45
C ASN A 179 -3.88 -23.85 6.32
N GLU A 180 -3.38 -25.06 6.52
CA GLU A 180 -3.37 -26.14 5.54
C GLU A 180 -4.73 -26.37 4.89
N LYS A 181 -5.79 -26.47 5.70
CA LYS A 181 -7.17 -26.68 5.21
C LYS A 181 -7.69 -25.57 4.30
N TYR A 182 -7.16 -24.34 4.42
CA TYR A 182 -7.54 -23.21 3.58
C TYR A 182 -6.72 -23.19 2.29
N ILE A 183 -5.42 -23.46 2.39
CA ILE A 183 -4.51 -23.57 1.23
C ILE A 183 -4.99 -24.68 0.29
N LEU A 184 -5.35 -25.85 0.82
CA LEU A 184 -5.90 -26.97 0.03
C LEU A 184 -7.19 -26.60 -0.72
N LYS A 185 -7.95 -25.62 -0.22
CA LYS A 185 -9.17 -25.09 -0.86
C LYS A 185 -8.90 -23.89 -1.77
N GLY A 186 -7.65 -23.50 -1.96
CA GLY A 186 -7.27 -22.33 -2.76
C GLY A 186 -7.61 -20.98 -2.11
N ILE A 187 -7.91 -20.97 -0.81
CA ILE A 187 -8.33 -19.77 -0.05
C ILE A 187 -7.10 -19.03 0.44
N GLY A 188 -7.02 -17.72 0.18
CA GLY A 188 -5.98 -16.84 0.70
C GLY A 188 -6.16 -16.51 2.19
N LEU A 189 -5.06 -16.14 2.86
CA LEU A 189 -5.06 -15.81 4.29
C LEU A 189 -6.11 -14.74 4.68
N THR A 190 -6.36 -13.77 3.79
CA THR A 190 -7.27 -12.63 4.01
C THR A 190 -8.65 -12.81 3.36
N ASP A 191 -8.91 -13.96 2.75
CA ASP A 191 -10.16 -14.20 2.03
C ASP A 191 -11.31 -14.49 3.01
N CYS A 192 -12.55 -14.15 2.64
CA CYS A 192 -13.70 -14.54 3.45
C CYS A 192 -13.89 -16.05 3.41
N ILE A 193 -13.80 -16.67 4.59
CA ILE A 193 -14.18 -18.07 4.80
C ILE A 193 -15.67 -18.21 5.16
N CYS A 194 -16.40 -17.10 5.24
CA CYS A 194 -17.78 -17.07 5.69
C CYS A 194 -18.78 -17.76 4.74
N GLY A 195 -18.42 -17.96 3.46
CA GLY A 195 -19.31 -18.50 2.43
C GLY A 195 -20.45 -17.56 1.99
N LEU A 196 -20.70 -16.48 2.72
CA LEU A 196 -21.86 -15.59 2.54
C LEU A 196 -21.56 -14.30 1.78
N THR A 197 -20.29 -14.03 1.47
CA THR A 197 -19.92 -12.77 0.83
C THR A 197 -20.32 -12.74 -0.65
N LYS A 198 -20.91 -11.62 -1.07
CA LYS A 198 -21.18 -11.32 -2.48
C LYS A 198 -19.97 -10.64 -3.13
N ARG A 199 -19.05 -10.07 -2.33
CA ARG A 199 -17.83 -9.39 -2.81
C ARG A 199 -16.57 -10.23 -2.60
N LYS A 200 -16.47 -11.35 -3.32
CA LYS A 200 -15.26 -12.19 -3.31
C LYS A 200 -14.02 -11.39 -3.79
N PRO A 201 -12.83 -11.64 -3.23
CA PRO A 201 -12.53 -12.62 -2.17
C PRO A 201 -12.73 -12.10 -0.74
N SER A 202 -12.90 -10.78 -0.55
CA SER A 202 -13.04 -10.13 0.77
C SER A 202 -14.40 -10.39 1.44
N CYS A 203 -14.51 -10.14 2.74
CA CYS A 203 -15.81 -10.12 3.41
C CYS A 203 -16.51 -8.77 3.21
N ASP A 204 -17.80 -8.77 2.89
CA ASP A 204 -18.67 -7.58 2.84
C ASP A 204 -19.55 -7.44 4.10
N GLY A 205 -19.35 -8.28 5.11
CA GLY A 205 -20.15 -8.28 6.33
C GLY A 205 -21.52 -8.96 6.19
N SER A 206 -21.82 -9.62 5.06
CA SER A 206 -23.12 -10.29 4.83
C SER A 206 -23.47 -11.34 5.89
N HIS A 207 -22.48 -11.91 6.59
CA HIS A 207 -22.71 -12.83 7.72
C HIS A 207 -23.30 -12.17 8.96
N ARG A 208 -23.19 -10.84 9.11
CA ARG A 208 -23.72 -10.09 10.27
C ARG A 208 -25.24 -10.00 10.26
N ALA A 209 -25.87 -10.23 9.11
CA ALA A 209 -27.33 -10.24 8.98
C ALA A 209 -27.95 -11.59 9.42
N ILE A 210 -27.14 -12.58 9.80
CA ILE A 210 -27.62 -13.89 10.26
C ILE A 210 -27.44 -13.99 11.77
N GLU A 211 -28.56 -14.00 12.51
CA GLU A 211 -28.54 -14.36 13.93
C GLU A 211 -28.01 -15.80 14.05
N ASN A 212 -26.90 -15.97 14.78
CA ASN A 212 -26.17 -17.23 15.03
C ASN A 212 -25.07 -17.65 14.04
N PHE A 213 -24.51 -16.75 13.23
CA PHE A 213 -23.31 -17.08 12.46
C PHE A 213 -22.10 -17.37 13.38
N LYS A 214 -21.72 -18.65 13.54
CA LYS A 214 -20.48 -19.07 14.21
C LYS A 214 -19.34 -19.14 13.18
N ARG A 215 -18.23 -18.46 13.49
CA ARG A 215 -17.05 -18.30 12.63
C ARG A 215 -16.15 -19.55 12.62
#